data_AF-A0A507SKY8-F1
#
_entry.id   AF-A0A507SKY8-F1
#
_cell.length_a   1.000
_cell.length_b   1.000
_cell.length_c   1.000
_cell.angle_alpha   90.00
_cell.angle_beta   90.00
_cell.angle_gamma   90.00
#
_symmetry.space_group_name_H-M   'P 1'
#
loop_
_entity.id
_entity.type
_entity.pdbx_description
1 polymer ?
#
loop_
_entity_poly.entity_id
_entity_poly.type
_entity_poly.pdbx_seq_one_letter_code
_entity_poly.pdbx_strand_id
1 'polypeptide(L)'
;MNNEDILNSVMQLLTGSADKNTSPTVEYQKDNFFAKDWEEKTIKSNKWVKIYYEIIEKLVQDGAIVDSYMNLVISKHRKNFKNEIGQWNFCRHHIDEIKISGAIFSKAPEMKKYYEIGKSILISFDEHLFLHYIIVMAQTTIPNNGMMIPLQLWFNDWNKSLDYWDKKVIQQCKKYSVPYVKDWQKNLM
;
A
#
# COMPACT_ATOMS: atom_id res chain seq x y z
N MET A 1 5.78 7.82 -27.61
CA MET A 1 6.57 7.28 -26.48
C MET A 1 6.23 5.81 -26.37
N ASN A 2 7.21 4.93 -26.55
CA ASN A 2 7.04 3.48 -26.43
C ASN A 2 6.86 3.13 -24.93
N ASN A 3 6.08 2.09 -24.61
CA ASN A 3 5.91 1.57 -23.24
C ASN A 3 7.25 1.22 -22.56
N GLU A 4 8.29 0.84 -23.32
CA GLU A 4 9.64 0.64 -22.79
C GLU A 4 10.31 1.95 -22.34
N ASP A 5 10.05 3.07 -23.02
CA ASP A 5 10.61 4.37 -22.64
C ASP A 5 10.01 4.86 -21.33
N ILE A 6 8.72 4.57 -21.10
CA ILE A 6 8.03 4.84 -19.83
C ILE A 6 8.61 3.94 -18.74
N LEU A 7 8.81 2.66 -19.01
CA LEU A 7 9.38 1.70 -18.04
C LEU A 7 10.81 2.10 -17.64
N ASN A 8 11.63 2.52 -18.60
CA ASN A 8 13.02 2.92 -18.37
C ASN A 8 13.12 4.27 -17.64
N SER A 9 12.21 5.21 -17.93
CA SER A 9 12.13 6.48 -17.20
C SER A 9 11.70 6.29 -15.74
N VAL A 10 10.77 5.36 -15.48
CA VAL A 10 10.38 4.97 -14.12
C VAL A 10 11.52 4.27 -13.39
N MET A 11 12.30 3.43 -14.08
CA MET A 11 13.46 2.74 -13.49
C MET A 11 14.64 3.68 -13.17
N GLN A 12 14.85 4.75 -13.96
CA GLN A 12 15.91 5.74 -13.70
C GLN A 12 15.62 6.66 -12.50
N LEU A 13 14.35 6.86 -12.13
CA LEU A 13 13.98 7.59 -10.92
C LEU A 13 14.32 6.82 -9.62
N LEU A 14 14.60 5.51 -9.71
CA LEU A 14 14.84 4.63 -8.57
C LEU A 14 16.31 4.57 -8.10
N THR A 15 17.26 5.25 -8.76
CA THR A 15 18.71 5.06 -8.50
C THR A 15 19.49 6.31 -8.08
N GLY A 16 18.81 7.39 -7.67
CA GLY A 16 19.44 8.63 -7.18
C GLY A 16 20.11 8.51 -5.79
N SER A 17 21.32 9.05 -5.68
CA SER A 17 22.31 8.91 -4.59
C SER A 17 21.93 9.41 -3.20
N ALA A 18 22.54 8.78 -2.19
CA ALA A 18 22.35 8.99 -0.76
C ALA A 18 22.93 10.31 -0.20
N ASP A 19 22.16 10.94 0.70
CA ASP A 19 22.69 11.50 1.95
C ASP A 19 21.58 11.67 3.03
N LYS A 20 21.91 11.32 4.29
CA LYS A 20 21.23 11.56 5.59
C LYS A 20 19.69 11.70 5.67
N ASN A 21 18.97 10.65 5.27
CA ASN A 21 17.61 10.24 5.69
C ASN A 21 17.22 9.10 4.74
N THR A 22 17.95 8.00 4.83
CA THR A 22 18.03 6.97 3.80
C THR A 22 16.68 6.33 3.56
N SER A 23 16.13 6.54 2.36
CA SER A 23 14.98 5.81 1.87
C SER A 23 15.20 4.30 2.05
N PRO A 24 14.17 3.53 2.46
CA PRO A 24 14.36 2.15 2.90
C PRO A 24 14.86 1.24 1.76
N THR A 25 16.06 0.68 1.86
CA THR A 25 16.57 -0.24 0.83
C THR A 25 15.73 -1.52 0.73
N VAL A 26 15.91 -2.28 -0.37
CA VAL A 26 15.23 -3.57 -0.54
C VAL A 26 15.58 -4.53 0.61
N GLU A 27 16.86 -4.59 0.97
CA GLU A 27 17.39 -5.42 2.06
C GLU A 27 16.81 -4.98 3.40
N TYR A 28 16.77 -3.67 3.68
CA TYR A 28 16.21 -3.12 4.91
C TYR A 28 14.72 -3.52 5.09
N GLN A 29 13.94 -3.48 4.02
CA GLN A 29 12.53 -3.88 4.07
C GLN A 29 12.35 -5.39 4.29
N LYS A 30 13.23 -6.22 3.72
CA LYS A 30 13.25 -7.67 3.99
C LYS A 30 13.64 -7.95 5.44
N ASP A 31 14.65 -7.26 5.96
CA ASP A 31 15.06 -7.39 7.37
C ASP A 31 13.93 -7.01 8.31
N ASN A 32 13.21 -5.92 8.02
CA ASN A 32 12.01 -5.52 8.76
C ASN A 32 10.92 -6.60 8.73
N PHE A 33 10.68 -7.22 7.57
CA PHE A 33 9.69 -8.29 7.44
C PHE A 33 10.00 -9.50 8.34
N PHE A 34 11.28 -9.89 8.45
CA PHE A 34 11.71 -11.04 9.26
C PHE A 34 11.98 -10.72 10.74
N ALA A 35 12.06 -9.45 11.12
CA ALA A 35 12.32 -9.02 12.48
C ALA A 35 11.10 -9.29 13.39
N LYS A 36 11.25 -10.23 14.33
CA LYS A 36 10.18 -10.72 15.22
C LYS A 36 9.55 -9.63 16.11
N ASP A 37 10.32 -8.61 16.48
CA ASP A 37 9.90 -7.53 17.38
C ASP A 37 9.69 -6.20 16.63
N TRP A 38 9.69 -6.23 15.29
CA TRP A 38 9.58 -5.02 14.48
C TRP A 38 8.30 -4.25 14.78
N GLU A 39 7.17 -4.94 14.86
CA GLU A 39 5.87 -4.31 15.10
C GLU A 39 5.82 -3.64 16.47
N GLU A 40 6.21 -4.36 17.53
CA GLU A 40 6.21 -3.84 18.90
C GLU A 40 7.14 -2.62 19.05
N LYS A 41 8.32 -2.67 18.42
CA LYS A 41 9.27 -1.54 18.44
C LYS A 41 8.76 -0.36 17.62
N THR A 42 8.21 -0.62 16.45
CA THR A 42 7.87 0.43 15.48
C THR A 42 6.57 1.13 15.84
N ILE A 43 5.59 0.46 16.44
CA ILE A 43 4.38 1.11 16.98
C ILE A 43 4.73 2.16 18.06
N LYS A 44 5.83 1.95 18.81
CA LYS A 44 6.28 2.89 19.84
C LYS A 44 6.96 4.14 19.27
N SER A 45 7.57 4.04 18.09
CA SER A 45 8.37 5.13 17.48
C SER A 45 7.74 5.76 16.23
N ASN A 46 6.79 5.08 15.57
CA ASN A 46 6.15 5.53 14.35
C ASN A 46 4.62 5.52 14.51
N LYS A 47 4.04 6.72 14.67
CA LYS A 47 2.59 6.89 14.85
C LYS A 47 1.75 6.34 13.69
N TRP A 48 2.28 6.32 12.46
CA TRP A 48 1.52 5.88 11.29
C TRP A 48 1.44 4.36 11.22
N VAL A 49 2.48 3.65 11.67
CA VAL A 49 2.42 2.19 11.84
C VAL A 49 1.40 1.83 12.91
N LYS A 50 1.35 2.57 14.03
CA LYS A 50 0.29 2.39 15.03
C LYS A 50 -1.11 2.59 14.43
N ILE A 51 -1.33 3.72 13.73
CA ILE A 51 -2.60 4.01 13.05
C ILE A 51 -2.96 2.90 12.05
N TYR A 52 -2.01 2.38 11.29
CA TYR A 52 -2.23 1.32 10.32
C TYR A 52 -2.90 0.10 10.95
N TYR A 53 -2.33 -0.43 12.05
CA TYR A 53 -2.89 -1.58 12.74
C TYR A 53 -4.24 -1.27 13.41
N GLU A 54 -4.41 -0.08 13.98
CA GLU A 54 -5.71 0.35 14.51
C GLU A 54 -6.79 0.42 13.41
N ILE A 55 -6.44 0.81 12.19
CA ILE A 55 -7.35 0.80 11.04
C ILE A 55 -7.67 -0.61 10.58
N ILE A 56 -6.68 -1.52 10.54
CA ILE A 56 -6.94 -2.94 10.23
C ILE A 56 -7.96 -3.53 11.21
N GLU A 57 -7.81 -3.26 12.51
CA GLU A 57 -8.77 -3.72 13.53
C GLU A 57 -10.18 -3.15 13.29
N LYS A 58 -10.30 -1.85 13.01
CA LYS A 58 -11.58 -1.20 12.69
C LYS A 58 -12.22 -1.78 11.43
N LEU A 59 -11.44 -2.03 10.37
CA LEU A 59 -11.93 -2.65 9.15
C LEU A 59 -12.49 -4.05 9.41
N VAL A 60 -11.82 -4.84 10.26
CA VAL A 60 -12.33 -6.16 10.68
C VAL A 60 -13.63 -6.03 11.48
N GLN A 61 -13.72 -5.05 12.38
CA GLN A 61 -14.96 -4.75 13.12
C GLN A 61 -16.11 -4.33 12.18
N ASP A 62 -15.80 -3.63 11.09
CA ASP A 62 -16.73 -3.26 10.01
C ASP A 62 -17.10 -4.46 9.09
N GLY A 63 -16.54 -5.65 9.34
CA GLY A 63 -16.85 -6.87 8.62
C GLY A 63 -15.91 -7.20 7.44
N ALA A 64 -14.71 -6.60 7.42
CA ALA A 64 -13.65 -7.06 6.54
C ALA A 64 -13.15 -8.45 6.98
N ILE A 65 -12.74 -9.26 6.00
CA ILE A 65 -12.32 -10.65 6.22
C ILE A 65 -10.80 -10.70 6.12
N VAL A 66 -10.16 -11.35 7.09
CA VAL A 66 -8.71 -11.59 7.12
C VAL A 66 -8.45 -13.08 7.00
N ASP A 67 -7.58 -13.45 6.07
CA ASP A 67 -7.05 -14.81 5.89
C ASP A 67 -5.67 -14.72 5.22
N SER A 68 -4.96 -15.81 5.08
CA SER A 68 -3.84 -15.92 4.15
C SER A 68 -4.26 -15.55 2.72
N TYR A 69 -3.37 -14.89 1.98
CA TYR A 69 -3.66 -14.41 0.63
C TYR A 69 -4.18 -15.49 -0.32
N MET A 70 -3.60 -16.68 -0.26
CA MET A 70 -4.01 -17.83 -1.08
C MET A 70 -5.43 -18.32 -0.76
N ASN A 71 -5.89 -18.19 0.50
CA ASN A 71 -7.22 -18.64 0.92
C ASN A 71 -8.29 -17.57 0.76
N LEU A 72 -7.89 -16.28 0.75
CA LEU A 72 -8.79 -15.14 0.67
C LEU A 72 -9.35 -14.93 -0.75
N VAL A 73 -10.13 -15.89 -1.23
CA VAL A 73 -10.70 -15.86 -2.59
C VAL A 73 -11.92 -14.95 -2.62
N ILE A 74 -11.80 -13.79 -3.28
CA ILE A 74 -12.84 -12.73 -3.30
C ILE A 74 -14.24 -13.26 -3.62
N SER A 75 -14.37 -14.11 -4.64
CA SER A 75 -15.66 -14.63 -5.09
C SER A 75 -16.38 -15.53 -4.07
N LYS A 76 -15.66 -16.08 -3.07
CA LYS A 76 -16.27 -16.82 -1.97
C LYS A 76 -16.94 -15.93 -0.93
N HIS A 77 -16.61 -14.63 -0.91
CA HIS A 77 -17.02 -13.71 0.15
C HIS A 77 -17.87 -12.55 -0.35
N ARG A 78 -17.65 -12.10 -1.59
CA ARG A 78 -18.32 -10.93 -2.17
C ARG A 78 -18.51 -11.13 -3.68
N LYS A 79 -19.62 -10.61 -4.21
CA LYS A 79 -19.76 -10.39 -5.65
C LYS A 79 -18.96 -9.15 -6.03
N ASN A 80 -17.92 -9.32 -6.85
CA ASN A 80 -17.07 -8.20 -7.27
C ASN A 80 -17.65 -7.49 -8.51
N PHE A 81 -17.36 -6.21 -8.65
CA PHE A 81 -17.81 -5.35 -9.75
C PHE A 81 -16.76 -4.27 -10.03
N LYS A 82 -16.88 -3.58 -11.16
CA LYS A 82 -16.00 -2.44 -11.47
C LYS A 82 -16.52 -1.15 -10.83
N ASN A 83 -15.66 -0.41 -10.13
CA ASN A 83 -15.99 0.88 -9.52
C ASN A 83 -16.03 2.02 -10.57
N GLU A 84 -16.22 3.27 -10.13
CA GLU A 84 -16.33 4.45 -11.02
C GLU A 84 -15.11 4.71 -11.91
N ILE A 85 -13.96 4.11 -11.59
CA ILE A 85 -12.72 4.23 -12.35
C ILE A 85 -12.30 2.91 -13.03
N GLY A 86 -13.26 2.00 -13.25
CA GLY A 86 -13.01 0.75 -13.97
C GLY A 86 -12.12 -0.26 -13.23
N GLN A 87 -11.82 -0.04 -11.94
CA GLN A 87 -11.07 -0.96 -11.09
C GLN A 87 -11.99 -1.93 -10.36
N TRP A 88 -11.50 -3.12 -10.01
CA TRP A 88 -12.30 -4.06 -9.21
C TRP A 88 -12.56 -3.47 -7.82
N ASN A 89 -13.83 -3.44 -7.41
CA ASN A 89 -14.25 -2.77 -6.18
C ASN A 89 -13.69 -3.46 -4.94
N PHE A 90 -13.64 -4.79 -4.92
CA PHE A 90 -13.02 -5.54 -3.83
C PHE A 90 -11.64 -6.04 -4.25
N CYS A 91 -10.66 -5.89 -3.37
CA CYS A 91 -9.29 -6.32 -3.54
C CYS A 91 -8.70 -6.88 -2.24
N ARG A 92 -7.58 -7.59 -2.38
CA ARG A 92 -6.79 -8.07 -1.24
C ARG A 92 -5.66 -7.09 -0.98
N HIS A 93 -5.45 -6.74 0.27
CA HIS A 93 -4.28 -5.99 0.71
C HIS A 93 -3.48 -6.85 1.69
N HIS A 94 -2.18 -6.96 1.50
CA HIS A 94 -1.31 -7.65 2.44
C HIS A 94 -1.06 -6.77 3.66
N ILE A 95 -1.32 -7.30 4.85
CA ILE A 95 -1.13 -6.55 6.10
C ILE A 95 0.36 -6.24 6.33
N ASP A 96 1.26 -7.10 5.84
CA ASP A 96 2.71 -6.91 5.94
C ASP A 96 3.26 -5.85 4.97
N GLU A 97 2.44 -5.23 4.11
CA GLU A 97 2.90 -4.17 3.20
C GLU A 97 3.34 -2.88 3.92
N ILE A 98 3.05 -2.77 5.22
CA ILE A 98 3.63 -1.74 6.09
C ILE A 98 5.10 -2.01 6.45
N LYS A 99 5.60 -3.24 6.26
CA LYS A 99 6.99 -3.65 6.54
C LYS A 99 7.85 -3.74 5.29
N ILE A 100 7.24 -4.18 4.19
CA ILE A 100 7.89 -4.44 2.91
C ILE A 100 6.98 -4.00 1.76
N SER A 101 7.50 -3.31 0.75
CA SER A 101 6.65 -2.88 -0.36
C SER A 101 6.03 -4.07 -1.10
N GLY A 102 4.78 -3.93 -1.57
CA GLY A 102 4.09 -4.97 -2.34
C GLY A 102 4.87 -5.37 -3.61
N ALA A 103 5.63 -4.45 -4.20
CA ALA A 103 6.49 -4.72 -5.35
C ALA A 103 7.62 -5.71 -5.00
N ILE A 104 8.30 -5.53 -3.87
CA ILE A 104 9.34 -6.47 -3.42
C ILE A 104 8.67 -7.78 -2.97
N PHE A 105 7.62 -7.67 -2.17
CA PHE A 105 6.98 -8.82 -1.54
C PHE A 105 6.42 -9.82 -2.57
N SER A 106 5.83 -9.33 -3.66
CA SER A 106 5.26 -10.17 -4.72
C SER A 106 6.27 -10.66 -5.76
N LYS A 107 7.39 -9.95 -5.98
CA LYS A 107 8.31 -10.23 -7.12
C LYS A 107 9.63 -10.88 -6.71
N ALA A 108 10.11 -10.67 -5.48
CA ALA A 108 11.37 -11.27 -5.04
C ALA A 108 11.20 -12.80 -4.88
N PRO A 109 12.04 -13.63 -5.54
CA PRO A 109 11.88 -15.09 -5.52
C PRO A 109 11.80 -15.70 -4.12
N GLU A 110 12.62 -15.22 -3.20
CA GLU A 110 12.67 -15.63 -1.79
C GLU A 110 11.43 -15.23 -0.98
N MET A 111 10.68 -14.22 -1.45
CA MET A 111 9.48 -13.71 -0.77
C MET A 111 8.21 -14.42 -1.22
N LYS A 112 8.22 -15.11 -2.36
CA LYS A 112 7.03 -15.69 -2.99
C LYS A 112 6.20 -16.56 -2.03
N LYS A 113 6.82 -17.46 -1.28
CA LYS A 113 6.12 -18.32 -0.32
C LYS A 113 5.46 -17.51 0.79
N TYR A 114 6.16 -16.49 1.29
CA TYR A 114 5.65 -15.60 2.34
C TYR A 114 4.51 -14.72 1.84
N TYR A 115 4.58 -14.28 0.58
CA TYR A 115 3.49 -13.60 -0.09
C TYR A 115 2.24 -14.49 -0.14
N GLU A 116 2.36 -15.74 -0.60
CA GLU A 116 1.19 -16.63 -0.73
C GLU A 116 0.49 -16.94 0.61
N ILE A 117 1.25 -17.12 1.69
CA ILE A 117 0.72 -17.48 3.02
C ILE A 117 0.49 -16.26 3.93
N GLY A 118 1.00 -15.09 3.56
CA GLY A 118 0.94 -13.88 4.35
C GLY A 118 -0.49 -13.41 4.59
N LYS A 119 -0.75 -12.86 5.77
CA LYS A 119 -2.09 -12.37 6.12
C LYS A 119 -2.48 -11.22 5.19
N SER A 120 -3.69 -11.32 4.65
CA SER A 120 -4.31 -10.33 3.80
C SER A 120 -5.70 -9.98 4.33
N ILE A 121 -6.14 -8.78 4.01
CA ILE A 121 -7.48 -8.29 4.32
C ILE A 121 -8.26 -8.03 3.02
N LEU A 122 -9.53 -8.44 2.99
CA LEU A 122 -10.43 -8.21 1.88
C LEU A 122 -11.19 -6.90 2.11
N ILE A 123 -10.88 -5.89 1.29
CA ILE A 123 -11.36 -4.53 1.44
C ILE A 123 -11.82 -3.95 0.11
N SER A 124 -12.51 -2.82 0.17
CA SER A 124 -12.83 -2.03 -1.03
C SER A 124 -11.58 -1.35 -1.61
N PHE A 125 -11.63 -0.96 -2.87
CA PHE A 125 -10.55 -0.24 -3.54
C PHE A 125 -10.25 1.11 -2.87
N ASP A 126 -11.29 1.81 -2.38
CA ASP A 126 -11.14 3.07 -1.67
C ASP A 126 -10.48 2.87 -0.29
N GLU A 127 -10.79 1.78 0.41
CA GLU A 127 -10.08 1.40 1.65
C GLU A 127 -8.63 0.99 1.35
N HIS A 128 -8.36 0.36 0.21
CA HIS A 128 -7.01 0.00 -0.21
C HIS A 128 -6.16 1.24 -0.51
N LEU A 129 -6.72 2.22 -1.21
CA LEU A 129 -6.12 3.55 -1.38
C LEU A 129 -5.80 4.19 -0.01
N PHE A 130 -6.71 4.07 0.95
CA PHE A 130 -6.51 4.62 2.29
C PHE A 130 -5.41 3.92 3.09
N LEU A 131 -5.32 2.58 3.03
CA LEU A 131 -4.22 1.86 3.67
C LEU A 131 -2.87 2.23 3.06
N HIS A 132 -2.79 2.39 1.74
CA HIS A 132 -1.56 2.85 1.10
C HIS A 132 -1.21 4.30 1.43
N TYR A 133 -2.18 5.18 1.65
CA TYR A 133 -1.92 6.52 2.19
C TYR A 133 -1.20 6.43 3.55
N ILE A 134 -1.67 5.55 4.45
CA ILE A 134 -1.03 5.35 5.75
C ILE A 134 0.39 4.78 5.59
N ILE A 135 0.61 3.85 4.65
CA ILE A 135 1.94 3.30 4.33
C ILE A 135 2.89 4.40 3.81
N VAL A 136 2.41 5.25 2.89
CA VAL A 136 3.18 6.40 2.38
C VAL A 136 3.59 7.33 3.51
N MET A 137 2.67 7.59 4.44
CA MET A 137 2.96 8.41 5.62
C MET A 137 3.89 7.74 6.63
N ALA A 138 3.91 6.42 6.71
CA ALA A 138 4.80 5.67 7.60
C ALA A 138 6.25 5.68 7.13
N GLN A 139 6.49 5.88 5.82
CA GLN A 139 7.82 5.90 5.20
C GLN A 139 8.69 4.66 5.52
N THR A 140 8.05 3.51 5.76
CA THR A 140 8.71 2.24 6.10
C THR A 140 9.07 1.42 4.86
N THR A 141 8.44 1.72 3.71
CA THR A 141 8.57 0.93 2.48
C THR A 141 8.76 1.81 1.25
N ILE A 142 9.54 1.29 0.29
CA ILE A 142 9.65 1.81 -1.09
C ILE A 142 9.78 0.67 -2.11
N PRO A 143 9.30 0.83 -3.35
CA PRO A 143 8.41 1.92 -3.78
C PRO A 143 7.05 1.81 -3.08
N ASN A 144 6.43 2.95 -2.76
CA ASN A 144 5.13 3.01 -2.07
C ASN A 144 4.01 3.58 -2.96
N ASN A 145 4.31 3.82 -4.23
CA ASN A 145 3.42 4.40 -5.24
C ASN A 145 2.57 3.36 -6.00
N GLY A 146 2.45 2.12 -5.51
CA GLY A 146 1.78 1.03 -6.22
C GLY A 146 0.34 1.33 -6.65
N MET A 147 -0.38 2.15 -5.87
CA MET A 147 -1.74 2.57 -6.19
C MET A 147 -1.82 3.58 -7.35
N MET A 148 -0.71 4.21 -7.74
CA MET A 148 -0.69 5.10 -8.91
C MET A 148 -0.85 4.34 -10.22
N ILE A 149 -0.39 3.09 -10.29
CA ILE A 149 -0.46 2.28 -11.52
C ILE A 149 -1.92 2.11 -12.00
N PRO A 150 -2.85 1.57 -11.20
CA PRO A 150 -4.24 1.41 -11.65
C PRO A 150 -4.95 2.75 -11.93
N LEU A 151 -4.58 3.82 -11.22
CA LEU A 151 -5.15 5.16 -11.43
C LEU A 151 -4.67 5.77 -12.75
N GLN A 152 -3.36 5.68 -13.02
CA GLN A 152 -2.76 6.20 -14.25
C GLN A 152 -3.27 5.46 -15.48
N LEU A 153 -3.51 4.15 -15.39
CA LEU A 153 -4.12 3.38 -16.48
C LEU A 153 -5.53 3.85 -16.83
N TRP A 154 -6.28 4.39 -15.86
CA TRP A 154 -7.63 4.89 -16.09
C TRP A 154 -7.65 6.35 -16.54
N PHE A 155 -7.02 7.23 -15.79
CA PHE A 155 -7.06 8.67 -16.05
C PHE A 155 -6.11 9.12 -17.15
N ASN A 156 -5.06 8.33 -17.42
CA ASN A 156 -3.95 8.70 -18.29
C ASN A 156 -3.37 10.10 -17.99
N ASP A 157 -3.42 10.49 -16.71
CA ASP A 157 -3.02 11.80 -16.21
C ASP A 157 -2.61 11.66 -14.74
N TRP A 158 -1.39 12.11 -14.44
CA TRP A 158 -0.79 11.96 -13.12
C TRP A 158 -1.50 12.81 -12.07
N ASN A 159 -1.85 14.05 -12.41
CA ASN A 159 -2.48 14.98 -11.49
C ASN A 159 -3.90 14.53 -11.16
N LYS A 160 -4.67 14.10 -12.17
CA LYS A 160 -6.01 13.53 -11.93
C LYS A 160 -5.98 12.27 -11.09
N SER A 161 -4.94 11.45 -11.25
CA SER A 161 -4.73 10.25 -10.44
C SER A 161 -4.48 10.62 -8.97
N LEU A 162 -3.61 11.60 -8.71
CA LEU A 162 -3.36 12.10 -7.37
C LEU A 162 -4.60 12.77 -6.75
N ASP A 163 -5.31 13.60 -7.51
CA ASP A 163 -6.53 14.27 -7.04
C ASP A 163 -7.63 13.27 -6.67
N TYR A 164 -7.78 12.20 -7.46
CA TYR A 164 -8.71 11.12 -7.15
C TYR A 164 -8.31 10.41 -5.85
N TRP A 165 -7.04 10.03 -5.71
CA TRP A 165 -6.56 9.37 -4.50
C TRP A 165 -6.76 10.28 -3.28
N ASP A 166 -6.33 11.55 -3.34
CA ASP A 166 -6.46 12.51 -2.25
C ASP A 166 -7.92 12.70 -1.80
N LYS A 167 -8.84 12.83 -2.75
CA LYS A 167 -10.28 12.89 -2.45
C LYS A 167 -10.77 11.68 -1.66
N LYS A 168 -10.33 10.47 -2.03
CA LYS A 168 -10.69 9.23 -1.30
C LYS A 168 -10.03 9.18 0.07
N VAL A 169 -8.77 9.61 0.20
CA VAL A 169 -8.08 9.73 1.50
C VAL A 169 -8.84 10.65 2.43
N ILE A 170 -9.23 11.85 1.99
CA ILE A 170 -9.96 12.81 2.84
C ILE A 170 -11.25 12.20 3.40
N GLN A 171 -12.01 11.48 2.56
CA GLN A 171 -13.23 10.81 2.97
C GLN A 171 -12.97 9.74 4.04
N GLN A 172 -11.93 8.92 3.85
CA GLN A 172 -11.59 7.83 4.76
C GLN A 172 -10.94 8.32 6.06
N CYS A 173 -10.10 9.35 6.00
CA CYS A 173 -9.57 10.06 7.18
C CYS A 173 -10.72 10.55 8.06
N LYS A 174 -11.75 11.16 7.46
CA LYS A 174 -12.95 11.60 8.19
C LYS A 174 -13.73 10.40 8.77
N LYS A 175 -13.96 9.35 7.98
CA LYS A 175 -14.70 8.15 8.40
C LYS A 175 -14.06 7.49 9.62
N TYR A 176 -12.74 7.33 9.61
CA TYR A 176 -12.00 6.58 10.63
C TYR A 176 -11.33 7.44 11.71
N SER A 177 -11.56 8.76 11.67
CA SER A 177 -10.93 9.75 12.56
C SER A 177 -9.39 9.70 12.54
N VAL A 178 -8.81 9.53 11.35
CA VAL A 178 -7.37 9.56 11.13
C VAL A 178 -6.95 10.97 10.70
N PRO A 179 -5.87 11.55 11.26
CA PRO A 179 -5.39 12.85 10.83
C PRO A 179 -5.06 12.85 9.34
N TYR A 180 -5.65 13.79 8.60
CA TYR A 180 -5.27 14.03 7.21
C TYR A 180 -4.02 14.93 7.16
N VAL A 181 -3.07 14.59 6.30
CA VAL A 181 -1.88 15.38 6.03
C VAL A 181 -1.98 15.96 4.64
N LYS A 182 -2.10 17.29 4.58
CA LYS A 182 -2.02 18.02 3.32
C LYS A 182 -0.64 17.81 2.69
N ASP A 183 -0.61 17.65 1.37
CA ASP A 183 0.59 17.40 0.58
C ASP A 183 1.32 16.06 0.85
N TRP A 184 0.60 15.03 1.33
CA TRP A 184 1.17 13.71 1.61
C TRP A 184 1.87 13.07 0.41
N GLN A 185 1.48 13.43 -0.81
CA GLN A 185 2.09 12.97 -2.06
C GLN A 185 3.58 13.32 -2.17
N LYS A 186 4.09 14.29 -1.39
CA LYS A 186 5.53 14.58 -1.28
C LYS A 186 6.33 13.42 -0.68
N ASN A 187 5.66 12.46 -0.04
CA ASN A 187 6.26 11.27 0.54
C ASN A 187 6.19 10.05 -0.39
N LEU A 188 5.62 10.19 -1.59
CA LEU A 188 5.71 9.16 -2.62
C LEU A 188 7.17 9.06 -3.08
N MET A 189 7.72 7.85 -2.95
CA MET A 189 9.11 7.51 -3.32
C MET A 189 9.10 6.36 -4.32
#